data_AF-A0A5C7PN06-F1
#
_entry.id   AF-A0A5C7PN06-F1
#
_cell.length_a   1.000
_cell.length_b   1.000
_cell.length_c   1.000
_cell.angle_alpha   90.00
_cell.angle_beta   90.00
_cell.angle_gamma   90.00
#
_symmetry.space_group_name_H-M   'P 1'
#
loop_
_entity.id
_entity.type
_entity.pdbx_description
1 polymer ?
#
loop_
_entity_poly.entity_id
_entity_poly.type
_entity_poly.pdbx_seq_one_letter_code
_entity_poly.pdbx_strand_id
1 'polypeptide(L)'
;MSDGQILQRVKFGFKAEDFLASELGRYLEARARLEVEQAHLDLEAVDPDDAKTVRAVQQKIAVAKQWRQWIEEAVADGEQAQQEAAADDGR
;
A
#
# COMPACT_ATOMS: atom_id res chain seq x y z
N MET A 1 -19.88 -4.31 15.68
CA MET A 1 -19.16 -5.46 15.10
C MET A 1 -19.14 -6.57 16.13
N SER A 2 -19.11 -7.83 15.73
CA SER A 2 -18.90 -8.92 16.68
C SER A 2 -17.41 -9.09 17.00
N ASP A 3 -17.08 -9.64 18.16
CA ASP A 3 -15.69 -9.91 18.59
C ASP A 3 -14.94 -10.75 17.55
N GLY A 4 -15.65 -11.70 16.93
CA GLY A 4 -15.13 -12.51 15.83
C GLY A 4 -14.72 -11.68 14.61
N GLN A 5 -15.44 -10.61 14.28
CA GLN A 5 -15.08 -9.71 13.17
C GLN A 5 -13.84 -8.86 13.51
N ILE A 6 -13.75 -8.36 14.74
CA ILE A 6 -12.59 -7.58 15.21
C ILE A 6 -11.32 -8.45 15.17
N LEU A 7 -11.40 -9.68 15.69
CA LEU A 7 -10.27 -10.60 15.67
C LEU A 7 -9.82 -10.98 14.25
N GLN A 8 -10.74 -11.07 13.28
CA GLN A 8 -10.37 -11.31 11.88
C GLN A 8 -9.64 -10.11 11.26
N ARG A 9 -10.06 -8.89 11.56
CA ARG A 9 -9.37 -7.66 11.10
C ARG A 9 -7.95 -7.59 11.66
N VAL A 10 -7.78 -7.83 12.97
CA VAL A 10 -6.45 -7.92 13.61
C VAL A 10 -5.55 -8.94 12.91
N LYS A 11 -6.05 -10.17 12.72
CA LYS A 11 -5.30 -11.24 12.03
C LYS A 11 -4.95 -10.87 10.59
N PHE A 12 -5.82 -10.14 9.89
CA PHE A 12 -5.57 -9.72 8.52
C PHE A 12 -4.48 -8.65 8.45
N GLY A 13 -4.49 -7.67 9.36
CA GLY A 13 -3.43 -6.66 9.44
C GLY A 13 -2.04 -7.27 9.68
N PHE A 14 -1.93 -8.22 10.61
CA PHE A 14 -0.65 -8.94 10.82
C PHE A 14 -0.19 -9.71 9.57
N LYS A 15 -1.12 -10.35 8.84
CA LYS A 15 -0.77 -11.01 7.57
C LYS A 15 -0.29 -10.02 6.50
N ALA A 16 -0.87 -8.82 6.47
CA ALA A 16 -0.46 -7.76 5.56
C ALA A 16 0.97 -7.26 5.91
N GLU A 17 1.26 -7.09 7.19
CA GLU A 17 2.60 -6.74 7.69
C GLU A 17 3.63 -7.83 7.37
N ASP A 18 3.31 -9.09 7.68
CA ASP A 18 4.15 -10.26 7.36
C ASP A 18 4.41 -10.35 5.85
N PHE A 19 3.39 -10.07 5.03
CA PHE A 19 3.54 -10.03 3.58
C PHE A 19 4.53 -8.95 3.14
N LEU A 20 4.42 -7.72 3.65
CA LEU A 20 5.37 -6.64 3.34
C LEU A 20 6.80 -7.00 3.76
N ALA A 21 6.95 -7.68 4.91
CA ALA A 21 8.22 -8.16 5.42
C ALA A 21 8.73 -9.45 4.74
N SER A 22 7.94 -10.09 3.88
CA SER A 22 8.34 -11.30 3.18
C SER A 22 9.32 -11.00 2.03
N GLU A 23 9.97 -12.04 1.50
CA GLU A 23 10.80 -11.92 0.29
C GLU A 23 10.00 -11.41 -0.90
N LEU A 24 8.75 -11.90 -1.06
CA LEU A 24 7.86 -11.49 -2.13
C LEU A 24 7.43 -10.01 -2.00
N GLY A 25 7.08 -9.57 -0.79
CA GLY A 25 6.73 -8.19 -0.52
C GLY A 25 7.88 -7.23 -0.81
N ARG A 26 9.09 -7.56 -0.34
CA ARG A 26 10.31 -6.79 -0.64
C ARG A 26 10.63 -6.75 -2.13
N TYR A 27 10.42 -7.85 -2.85
CA TYR A 27 10.61 -7.89 -4.29
C TYR A 27 9.64 -6.94 -5.02
N LEU A 28 8.35 -6.95 -4.65
CA LEU A 28 7.35 -6.06 -5.23
C LEU A 28 7.64 -4.59 -4.91
N GLU A 29 8.08 -4.29 -3.69
CA GLU A 29 8.53 -2.96 -3.27
C GLU A 29 9.71 -2.47 -4.11
N ALA A 30 10.75 -3.29 -4.27
CA ALA A 30 11.91 -2.94 -5.09
C ALA A 30 11.51 -2.70 -6.55
N ARG A 31 10.63 -3.55 -7.10
CA ARG A 31 10.12 -3.38 -8.46
C ARG A 31 9.32 -2.10 -8.63
N ALA A 32 8.37 -1.83 -7.73
CA ALA A 32 7.56 -0.61 -7.77
C ALA A 32 8.42 0.64 -7.68
N ARG A 33 9.46 0.62 -6.84
CA ARG A 33 10.43 1.72 -6.72
C ARG A 33 11.16 1.98 -8.04
N LEU A 34 11.67 0.95 -8.69
CA LEU A 34 12.33 1.07 -10.00
C LEU A 34 11.38 1.63 -11.06
N GLU A 35 10.13 1.16 -11.10
CA GLU A 35 9.11 1.66 -12.03
C GLU A 35 8.78 3.14 -11.79
N VAL A 36 8.72 3.57 -10.53
CA VAL A 36 8.52 4.98 -10.15
C VAL A 36 9.72 5.84 -10.52
N GLU A 37 10.93 5.39 -10.20
CA GLU A 37 12.18 6.10 -10.55
C GLU A 37 12.30 6.30 -12.05
N GLN A 38 12.07 5.24 -12.84
CA GLN A 38 12.09 5.34 -14.31
C GLN A 38 11.01 6.30 -14.83
N ALA A 39 9.79 6.24 -14.28
CA ALA A 39 8.72 7.13 -14.69
C ALA A 39 9.00 8.60 -14.32
N HIS A 40 9.74 8.87 -13.24
CA HIS A 40 10.21 10.23 -12.95
C HIS A 40 11.21 10.73 -13.99
N LEU A 41 12.17 9.91 -14.40
CA LEU A 41 13.09 10.25 -15.50
C LEU A 41 12.34 10.50 -16.81
N ASP A 42 11.33 9.67 -17.11
CA ASP A 42 10.47 9.86 -18.30
C ASP A 42 9.72 11.22 -18.24
N LEU A 43 9.28 11.63 -17.05
CA LEU A 43 8.63 12.93 -16.81
C LEU A 43 9.59 14.12 -16.95
N GLU A 44 10.87 13.95 -16.66
CA GLU A 44 11.88 14.99 -16.86
C GLU A 44 12.18 15.23 -18.35
N ALA A 45 12.02 14.19 -19.18
CA ALA A 45 12.32 14.25 -20.61
C ALA A 45 11.11 14.58 -21.49
N VAL A 46 9.87 14.44 -20.99
CA VAL A 46 8.66 14.68 -21.77
C VAL A 46 8.45 16.17 -22.04
N ASP A 47 7.95 16.51 -23.23
CA ASP A 47 7.44 17.84 -23.52
C ASP A 47 6.29 18.18 -22.56
N PRO A 48 6.38 19.26 -21.76
CA PRO A 48 5.32 19.64 -20.83
C PRO A 48 4.00 19.98 -21.52
N ASP A 49 4.01 20.36 -22.80
CA ASP A 49 2.81 20.66 -23.58
C ASP A 49 2.15 19.39 -24.16
N ASP A 50 2.84 18.23 -24.13
CA ASP A 50 2.24 16.93 -24.44
C ASP A 50 1.49 16.36 -23.23
N ALA A 51 0.33 16.96 -22.96
CA ALA A 51 -0.55 16.57 -21.86
C ALA A 51 -1.03 15.11 -21.92
N LYS A 52 -0.97 14.45 -23.08
CA LYS A 52 -1.33 13.02 -23.20
C LYS A 52 -0.21 12.16 -22.63
N THR A 53 1.03 12.42 -23.03
CA THR A 53 2.18 11.65 -22.57
C THR A 53 2.46 11.92 -21.10
N VAL A 54 2.38 13.18 -20.65
CA VAL A 54 2.50 13.54 -19.21
C VAL A 54 1.53 12.73 -18.34
N ARG A 55 0.23 12.69 -18.70
CA ARG A 55 -0.78 11.92 -17.96
C ARG A 55 -0.50 10.43 -17.96
N ALA A 56 -0.01 9.88 -19.07
CA ALA A 56 0.33 8.47 -19.16
C ALA A 56 1.47 8.10 -18.20
N VAL A 57 2.51 8.94 -18.11
CA VAL A 57 3.63 8.73 -17.17
C VAL A 57 3.17 8.89 -15.71
N GLN A 58 2.38 9.91 -15.40
CA GLN A 58 1.81 10.10 -14.07
C GLN A 58 0.93 8.91 -13.63
N GLN A 59 0.15 8.34 -14.55
CA GLN A 59 -0.67 7.16 -14.27
C GLN A 59 0.19 5.93 -13.93
N LYS A 60 1.33 5.74 -14.60
CA LYS A 60 2.27 4.65 -14.28
C LYS A 60 2.77 4.77 -12.84
N ILE A 61 3.15 6.00 -12.42
CA ILE A 61 3.59 6.27 -11.05
C ILE A 61 2.47 5.95 -10.04
N ALA A 62 1.24 6.38 -10.33
CA ALA A 62 0.10 6.12 -9.45
C ALA A 62 -0.14 4.62 -9.28
N VAL A 63 -0.17 3.86 -10.38
CA VAL A 63 -0.39 2.40 -10.34
C VAL A 63 0.72 1.68 -9.57
N ALA A 64 1.99 2.04 -9.80
CA ALA A 64 3.13 1.43 -9.12
C ALA A 64 3.09 1.65 -7.59
N LYS A 65 2.54 2.78 -7.12
CA LYS A 65 2.38 3.07 -5.69
C LYS A 65 1.13 2.47 -5.08
N GLN A 66 0.10 2.24 -5.89
CA GLN A 66 -1.25 1.94 -5.39
C GLN A 66 -1.32 0.61 -4.61
N TRP A 67 -0.62 -0.43 -5.06
CA TRP A 67 -0.65 -1.71 -4.37
C TRP A 67 -0.09 -1.60 -2.94
N ARG A 68 0.99 -0.82 -2.77
CA ARG A 68 1.65 -0.64 -1.47
C ARG A 68 0.70 0.05 -0.50
N GLN A 69 0.02 1.10 -0.98
CA GLN A 69 -1.01 1.81 -0.22
C GLN A 69 -2.12 0.85 0.25
N TRP A 70 -2.65 -0.03 -0.61
CA TRP A 70 -3.70 -0.98 -0.20
C TRP A 70 -3.28 -1.93 0.91
N ILE A 71 -2.01 -2.35 0.92
CA ILE A 71 -1.49 -3.23 1.97
C ILE A 71 -1.26 -2.45 3.26
N GLU A 72 -0.77 -1.21 3.18
CA GLU A 72 -0.63 -0.34 4.36
C GLU A 72 -1.97 0.01 5.00
N GLU A 73 -3.02 0.24 4.19
CA GLU A 73 -4.39 0.41 4.67
C GLU A 73 -4.89 -0.84 5.41
N ALA A 74 -4.55 -2.04 4.94
CA ALA A 74 -4.89 -3.30 5.63
C ALA A 74 -4.15 -3.46 6.96
N VAL A 75 -2.88 -3.04 7.04
CA VAL A 75 -2.11 -3.01 8.29
C VAL A 75 -2.77 -2.05 9.29
N ALA A 76 -3.04 -0.81 8.86
CA ALA A 76 -3.68 0.21 9.69
C ALA A 76 -5.06 -0.22 10.20
N ASP A 77 -5.88 -0.88 9.37
CA ASP A 77 -7.17 -1.43 9.80
C ASP A 77 -7.03 -2.49 10.89
N GLY A 78 -5.98 -3.33 10.81
CA GLY A 78 -5.68 -4.33 11.83
C GLY A 78 -5.19 -3.71 13.15
N GLU A 79 -4.33 -2.69 13.07
CA GLU A 79 -3.88 -1.92 14.25
C GLU A 79 -5.06 -1.24 14.95
N GLN A 80 -5.97 -0.64 14.18
CA GLN A 80 -7.19 -0.05 14.71
C GLN A 80 -8.07 -1.12 15.39
N ALA A 81 -8.28 -2.28 14.74
CA ALA A 81 -9.05 -3.37 15.32
C ALA A 81 -8.42 -3.90 16.63
N GLN A 82 -7.09 -3.88 16.76
CA GLN A 82 -6.41 -4.28 17.98
C GLN A 82 -6.68 -3.29 19.13
N GLN A 83 -6.70 -1.99 18.84
CA GLN A 83 -7.07 -0.96 19.81
C GLN A 83 -8.54 -1.11 20.23
N GLU A 84 -9.44 -1.41 19.29
CA GLU A 84 -10.86 -1.67 19.57
C GLU A 84 -11.04 -2.88 20.51
N ALA A 85 -10.33 -4.00 20.26
CA ALA A 85 -10.38 -5.18 21.11
C ALA A 85 -9.87 -4.90 22.53
N ALA A 86 -8.73 -4.21 22.67
CA ALA A 86 -8.14 -3.90 23.96
C ALA A 86 -9.03 -2.95 24.80
N ALA A 87 -9.77 -2.05 24.15
CA ALA A 87 -10.70 -1.14 24.82
C ALA A 87 -11.98 -1.83 25.30
N ASP A 88 -12.35 -2.96 24.71
CA ASP A 88 -13.52 -3.75 25.10
C ASP A 88 -13.20 -4.73 26.24
N ASP A 89 -12.01 -5.36 26.20
CA ASP A 89 -11.49 -6.22 27.28
C ASP A 89 -11.28 -5.47 28.62
N GLY A 90 -11.18 -4.14 28.57
CA GLY A 90 -11.01 -3.26 29.73
C GLY A 90 -12.30 -2.74 30.38
N ARG A 91 -13.49 -3.13 29.89
CA ARG A 91 -14.79 -2.82 30.51
C ARG A 91 -15.32 -3.97 31.36
#